data_AF-A0A8S2Y7L8-F1
#
_entry.id   AF-A0A8S2Y7L8-F1
#
_cell.length_a   1.000
_cell.length_b   1.000
_cell.length_c   1.000
_cell.angle_alpha   90.00
_cell.angle_beta   90.00
_cell.angle_gamma   90.00
#
_symmetry.space_group_name_H-M   'P 1'
#
loop_
_entity.id
_entity.type
_entity.pdbx_description
1 polymer ?
#
loop_
_entity_poly.entity_id
_entity_poly.type
_entity_poly.pdbx_seq_one_letter_code
_entity_poly.pdbx_strand_id
1 'polypeptide(L)'
;THTIEVLVDNARTHTSKKFSVNDFNMKPGTRCPVQSIEYLDPATNQRKTINCYFTDGENKGKSRGLLNIALNLGLKVPLNCKLQQLKELVSQHPAFQNVTKLEKLGMQYGIQVLYVPKYHCELNPIEGYWCHMKQFVRKHNDQTFNKMVSLIGEARKNFKDRQIYLELCRRFWTTLIAYNDGKDY
;
A
#
# COMPACT_ATOMS: atom_id res chain seq x y z
N THR A 1 -1.36 -1.71 22.87
CA THR A 1 -1.20 -2.94 22.05
C THR A 1 -0.96 -2.47 20.64
N HIS A 2 0.26 -2.61 20.11
CA HIS A 2 0.57 -2.20 18.73
C HIS A 2 0.61 -3.46 17.87
N THR A 3 -0.43 -3.68 17.10
CA THR A 3 -0.48 -4.77 16.12
C THR A 3 0.12 -4.23 14.83
N ILE A 4 1.41 -4.50 14.62
CA ILE A 4 2.11 -4.13 13.39
C ILE A 4 2.16 -5.39 12.53
N GLU A 5 1.26 -5.49 11.55
CA GLU A 5 1.33 -6.53 10.52
C GLU A 5 2.09 -5.98 9.32
N VAL A 6 3.39 -6.31 9.26
CA VAL A 6 4.27 -5.89 8.16
C VAL A 6 4.09 -6.85 6.98
N LEU A 7 3.37 -6.41 5.96
CA LEU A 7 3.37 -7.06 4.64
C LEU A 7 4.50 -6.45 3.81
N VAL A 8 5.58 -7.22 3.64
CA VAL A 8 6.72 -6.86 2.80
C VAL A 8 6.41 -7.27 1.36
N ASP A 9 6.24 -6.30 0.46
CA ASP A 9 6.09 -6.55 -0.98
C ASP A 9 7.24 -5.89 -1.75
N ASN A 10 8.07 -6.73 -2.38
CA ASN A 10 9.15 -6.31 -3.27
C ASN A 10 8.68 -6.11 -4.73
N ALA A 11 7.40 -6.34 -5.02
CA ALA A 11 6.83 -6.28 -6.37
C ALA A 11 5.83 -5.12 -6.51
N ARG A 12 6.29 -3.96 -7.00
CA ARG A 12 5.37 -3.01 -7.67
C ARG A 12 4.93 -3.56 -9.03
N THR A 13 4.16 -4.64 -9.06
CA THR A 13 3.54 -5.14 -10.30
C THR A 13 2.19 -4.45 -10.53
N HIS A 14 2.24 -3.37 -11.32
CA HIS A 14 1.31 -3.00 -12.39
C HIS A 14 -0.22 -3.28 -12.26
N THR A 15 -0.85 -3.17 -11.08
CA THR A 15 -2.27 -3.55 -10.94
C THR A 15 -3.25 -2.43 -10.58
N SER A 16 -2.79 -1.20 -10.36
CA SER A 16 -3.68 -0.05 -10.22
C SER A 16 -4.08 0.46 -11.60
N LYS A 17 -5.39 0.50 -11.90
CA LYS A 17 -5.91 1.23 -13.07
C LYS A 17 -5.40 2.67 -12.97
N LYS A 18 -4.46 3.04 -13.85
CA LYS A 18 -3.93 4.40 -13.94
C LYS A 18 -4.99 5.26 -14.61
N PHE A 19 -5.83 5.92 -13.82
CA PHE A 19 -6.55 7.08 -14.29
C PHE A 19 -5.88 8.32 -13.73
N SER A 20 -5.66 9.30 -14.59
CA SER A 20 -5.02 10.56 -14.25
C SER A 20 -6.08 11.63 -14.10
N VAL A 21 -5.84 12.62 -13.23
CA VAL A 21 -6.65 13.84 -13.19
C VAL A 21 -6.60 14.56 -14.56
N ASN A 22 -5.57 14.32 -15.36
CA ASN A 22 -5.45 14.82 -16.72
C ASN A 22 -6.42 14.21 -17.73
N ASP A 23 -7.05 13.08 -17.38
CA ASP A 23 -8.05 12.43 -18.23
C ASP A 23 -9.42 13.11 -18.15
N PHE A 24 -9.56 14.14 -17.30
CA PHE A 24 -10.80 14.87 -17.06
C PHE A 24 -10.66 16.33 -17.50
N ASN A 25 -11.71 16.87 -18.12
CA ASN A 25 -11.85 18.30 -18.38
C ASN A 25 -12.84 18.93 -17.38
N MET A 26 -12.92 20.26 -17.39
CA MET A 26 -13.73 21.02 -16.45
C MET A 26 -15.24 20.78 -16.61
N LYS A 27 -15.72 20.67 -17.86
CA LYS A 27 -17.15 20.61 -18.21
C LYS A 27 -17.63 19.17 -18.46
N PRO A 28 -18.94 18.89 -18.29
CA PRO A 28 -19.55 17.62 -18.68
C PRO A 28 -19.38 17.26 -20.16
N GLY A 29 -19.47 15.97 -20.47
CA GLY A 29 -19.54 15.47 -21.86
C GLY A 29 -18.22 15.41 -22.60
N THR A 30 -17.10 15.60 -21.92
CA THR A 30 -15.75 15.49 -22.49
C THR A 30 -15.21 14.06 -22.40
N ARG A 31 -14.10 13.76 -23.08
CA ARG A 31 -13.41 12.47 -22.96
C ARG A 31 -13.17 12.14 -21.48
N CYS A 32 -13.63 10.97 -21.05
CA CYS A 32 -13.38 10.38 -19.73
C CYS A 32 -13.22 8.87 -19.94
N PRO A 33 -12.06 8.28 -19.65
CA PRO A 33 -11.81 6.85 -19.90
C PRO A 33 -12.32 5.95 -18.77
N VAL A 34 -12.91 6.51 -17.70
CA VAL A 34 -13.24 5.81 -16.47
C VAL A 34 -14.72 5.96 -16.16
N GLN A 35 -15.41 4.84 -15.88
CA GLN A 35 -16.82 4.87 -15.49
C GLN A 35 -17.05 5.29 -14.04
N SER A 36 -16.21 4.80 -13.13
CA SER A 36 -16.28 5.11 -11.71
C SER A 36 -14.92 5.06 -11.04
N ILE A 37 -14.77 5.83 -9.96
CA ILE A 37 -13.58 5.90 -9.13
C ILE A 37 -13.92 5.32 -7.75
N GLU A 38 -13.22 4.25 -7.38
CA GLU A 38 -13.35 3.61 -6.07
C GLU A 38 -12.17 3.97 -5.17
N TYR A 39 -12.48 4.45 -3.97
CA TYR A 39 -11.50 4.85 -2.98
C TYR A 39 -11.95 4.51 -1.57
N LEU A 40 -10.99 4.46 -0.67
CA LEU A 40 -11.23 4.27 0.75
C LEU A 40 -11.21 5.65 1.42
N ASP A 41 -12.28 6.01 2.11
CA ASP A 41 -12.34 7.27 2.83
C ASP A 41 -11.50 7.15 4.11
N PRO A 42 -10.42 7.95 4.28
CA PRO A 42 -9.57 7.86 5.46
C PRO A 42 -10.28 8.26 6.76
N ALA A 43 -11.36 9.03 6.70
CA ALA A 43 -12.09 9.45 7.90
C ALA A 43 -13.05 8.36 8.42
N THR A 44 -13.63 7.55 7.53
CA THR A 44 -14.65 6.54 7.89
C THR A 44 -14.19 5.10 7.70
N ASN A 45 -13.03 4.90 7.06
CA ASN A 45 -12.52 3.61 6.60
C ASN A 45 -13.52 2.80 5.73
N GLN A 46 -14.47 3.49 5.08
CA GLN A 46 -15.45 2.88 4.20
C GLN A 46 -15.07 3.06 2.73
N ARG A 47 -15.39 2.04 1.92
CA ARG A 47 -15.25 2.15 0.47
C ARG A 47 -16.32 3.08 -0.09
N LYS A 48 -15.89 4.09 -0.84
CA LYS A 48 -16.76 5.02 -1.56
C LYS A 48 -16.50 4.89 -3.06
N THR A 49 -17.57 5.04 -3.82
CA THR A 49 -17.53 4.98 -5.28
C THR A 49 -18.12 6.27 -5.85
N ILE A 50 -17.41 6.89 -6.78
CA ILE A 50 -17.86 8.09 -7.48
C ILE A 50 -18.13 7.69 -8.92
N ASN A 51 -19.34 7.91 -9.39
CA ASN A 51 -19.67 7.72 -10.80
C ASN A 51 -19.15 8.91 -11.62
N CYS A 52 -18.34 8.63 -12.63
CA CYS A 52 -17.81 9.63 -13.55
C CYS A 52 -18.81 10.01 -14.66
N TYR A 53 -20.01 9.46 -14.64
CA TYR A 53 -21.08 9.75 -15.60
C TYR A 53 -22.35 10.18 -14.85
N PHE A 54 -23.19 10.98 -15.52
CA PHE A 54 -24.51 11.29 -15.00
C PHE A 54 -25.45 10.09 -15.25
N THR A 55 -26.10 9.62 -14.19
CA THR A 55 -27.10 8.56 -14.26
C THR A 55 -28.46 9.09 -14.70
N ASP A 56 -28.75 10.36 -14.37
CA ASP A 56 -30.05 10.99 -14.51
C ASP A 56 -29.93 12.46 -14.92
N GLY A 57 -31.05 13.06 -15.35
CA GLY A 57 -31.15 14.45 -15.77
C GLY A 57 -30.77 14.72 -17.23
N GLU A 58 -30.69 16.00 -17.60
CA GLU A 58 -30.44 16.47 -18.97
C GLU A 58 -29.07 16.03 -19.53
N ASN A 59 -28.12 15.72 -18.65
CA ASN A 59 -26.78 15.24 -19.01
C ASN A 59 -26.62 13.72 -18.89
N LYS A 60 -27.70 12.94 -18.77
CA LYS A 60 -27.64 11.47 -18.68
C LYS A 60 -26.74 10.86 -19.77
N GLY A 61 -25.84 9.96 -19.36
CA GLY A 61 -24.88 9.31 -20.25
C GLY A 61 -23.67 10.16 -20.64
N LYS A 62 -23.62 11.45 -20.30
CA LYS A 62 -22.42 12.29 -20.45
C LYS A 62 -21.49 12.09 -19.27
N SER A 63 -20.19 12.24 -19.50
CA SER A 63 -19.19 12.25 -18.44
C SER A 63 -19.37 13.47 -17.54
N ARG A 64 -19.06 13.33 -16.26
CA ARG A 64 -18.95 14.42 -15.30
C ARG A 64 -17.62 15.14 -15.55
N GLY A 65 -17.70 16.46 -15.64
CA GLY A 65 -16.50 17.29 -15.59
C GLY A 65 -15.86 17.24 -14.20
N LEU A 66 -14.58 17.58 -14.13
CA LEU A 66 -13.79 17.59 -12.90
C LEU A 66 -14.41 18.48 -11.80
N LEU A 67 -15.12 19.55 -12.18
CA LEU A 67 -15.82 20.42 -11.24
C LEU A 67 -16.96 19.67 -10.51
N ASN A 68 -17.75 18.89 -11.26
CA ASN A 68 -18.81 18.07 -10.66
C ASN A 68 -18.23 16.97 -9.78
N ILE A 69 -17.10 16.38 -10.17
CA ILE A 69 -16.42 15.37 -9.36
C ILE A 69 -15.90 15.99 -8.06
N ALA A 70 -15.28 17.17 -8.10
CA ALA A 70 -14.79 17.88 -6.92
C ALA A 70 -15.92 18.22 -5.94
N LEU A 71 -17.07 18.68 -6.44
CA LEU A 71 -18.24 18.96 -5.62
C LEU A 71 -18.83 17.68 -4.99
N ASN A 72 -18.92 16.58 -5.75
CA ASN A 72 -19.35 15.28 -5.20
C ASN A 72 -18.40 14.73 -4.14
N LEU A 73 -17.12 15.11 -4.21
CA LEU A 73 -16.11 14.80 -3.20
C LEU A 73 -16.21 15.70 -1.96
N GLY A 74 -17.08 16.72 -1.97
CA GLY A 74 -17.19 17.69 -0.88
C GLY A 74 -16.04 18.69 -0.82
N LEU A 75 -15.26 18.84 -1.89
CA LEU A 75 -14.17 19.82 -1.94
C LEU A 75 -14.72 21.24 -2.10
N LYS A 76 -14.15 22.19 -1.34
CA LYS A 76 -14.46 23.61 -1.47
C LYS A 76 -13.72 24.19 -2.69
N VAL A 77 -14.43 24.34 -3.81
CA VAL A 77 -13.86 24.87 -5.05
C VAL A 77 -14.03 26.39 -5.12
N PRO A 78 -12.98 27.18 -5.42
CA PRO A 78 -13.10 28.62 -5.64
C PRO A 78 -13.98 28.96 -6.85
N LEU A 79 -14.76 30.05 -6.77
CA LEU A 79 -15.69 30.50 -7.82
C LEU A 79 -15.02 30.69 -9.20
N ASN A 80 -13.78 31.19 -9.23
CA ASN A 80 -13.00 31.44 -10.45
C ASN A 80 -11.82 30.46 -10.60
N CYS A 81 -12.02 29.20 -10.23
CA CYS A 81 -10.98 28.18 -10.32
C CYS A 81 -10.64 27.85 -11.78
N LYS A 82 -9.36 28.01 -12.16
CA LYS A 82 -8.86 27.51 -13.45
C LYS A 82 -8.79 25.98 -13.44
N LEU A 83 -8.84 25.35 -14.61
CA LEU A 83 -8.74 23.88 -14.74
C LEU A 83 -7.47 23.33 -14.05
N GLN A 84 -6.33 24.02 -14.20
CA GLN A 84 -5.07 23.59 -13.59
C GLN A 84 -5.13 23.56 -12.05
N GLN A 85 -5.67 24.61 -11.44
CA GLN A 85 -5.88 24.67 -9.98
C GLN A 85 -6.85 23.60 -9.50
N LEU A 86 -7.89 23.32 -10.29
CA LEU A 86 -8.84 22.26 -9.98
C LEU A 86 -8.18 20.88 -10.04
N LYS A 87 -7.29 20.65 -11.01
CA LYS A 87 -6.52 19.41 -11.10
C LYS A 87 -5.61 19.23 -9.89
N GLU A 88 -4.94 20.29 -9.44
CA GLU A 88 -4.09 20.29 -8.25
C GLU A 88 -4.88 20.04 -6.96
N LEU A 89 -6.07 20.63 -6.83
CA LEU A 89 -6.94 20.40 -5.68
C LEU A 89 -7.45 18.96 -5.63
N VAL A 90 -7.92 18.44 -6.77
CA VAL A 90 -8.52 17.10 -6.85
C VAL A 90 -7.46 16.00 -6.76
N SER A 91 -6.24 16.23 -7.26
CA SER A 91 -5.15 15.24 -7.18
C SER A 91 -4.76 14.91 -5.75
N GLN A 92 -4.92 15.85 -4.82
CA GLN A 92 -4.65 15.63 -3.39
C GLN A 92 -5.69 14.73 -2.72
N HIS A 93 -6.89 14.59 -3.30
CA HIS A 93 -7.95 13.79 -2.71
C HIS A 93 -7.63 12.28 -2.82
N PRO A 94 -7.92 11.45 -1.78
CA PRO A 94 -7.66 10.00 -1.80
C PRO A 94 -8.21 9.25 -3.02
N ALA A 95 -9.31 9.76 -3.59
CA ALA A 95 -9.90 9.23 -4.83
C ALA A 95 -8.96 9.25 -6.05
N PHE A 96 -7.99 10.16 -6.08
CA PHE A 96 -7.04 10.34 -7.17
C PHE A 96 -5.60 9.99 -6.77
N GLN A 97 -5.41 9.48 -5.55
CA GLN A 97 -4.12 8.98 -5.10
C GLN A 97 -3.85 7.59 -5.68
N ASN A 98 -2.61 7.38 -6.15
CA ASN A 98 -2.16 6.09 -6.67
C ASN A 98 -1.83 5.15 -5.52
N VAL A 99 -2.87 4.60 -4.90
CA VAL A 99 -2.76 3.60 -3.84
C VAL A 99 -2.83 2.20 -4.45
N THR A 100 -1.94 1.30 -4.05
CA THR A 100 -1.94 -0.09 -4.49
C THR A 100 -3.15 -0.85 -3.93
N LYS A 101 -3.53 -1.96 -4.56
CA LYS A 101 -4.60 -2.83 -4.03
C LYS A 101 -4.25 -3.38 -2.64
N LEU A 102 -2.95 -3.64 -2.39
CA LEU A 102 -2.45 -4.13 -1.12
C LEU A 102 -2.60 -3.08 -0.01
N GLU A 103 -2.22 -1.83 -0.26
CA GLU A 103 -2.45 -0.73 0.68
C GLU A 103 -3.93 -0.50 0.96
N LYS A 104 -4.78 -0.52 -0.08
CA LYS A 104 -6.24 -0.41 0.10
C LYS A 104 -6.79 -1.53 0.99
N LEU A 105 -6.31 -2.76 0.80
CA LEU A 105 -6.68 -3.90 1.63
C LEU A 105 -6.16 -3.72 3.07
N GLY A 106 -4.91 -3.31 3.23
CA GLY A 106 -4.31 -3.07 4.54
C GLY A 106 -5.11 -2.03 5.34
N MET A 107 -5.37 -0.87 4.74
CA MET A 107 -6.16 0.20 5.37
C MET A 107 -7.55 -0.28 5.82
N GLN A 108 -8.24 -1.09 5.00
CA GLN A 108 -9.54 -1.67 5.35
C GLN A 108 -9.50 -2.47 6.66
N TYR A 109 -8.40 -3.15 6.95
CA TYR A 109 -8.20 -3.93 8.17
C TYR A 109 -7.39 -3.19 9.25
N GLY A 110 -7.11 -1.89 9.08
CA GLY A 110 -6.28 -1.13 10.00
C GLY A 110 -4.79 -1.50 9.98
N ILE A 111 -4.34 -2.18 8.92
CA ILE A 111 -2.96 -2.61 8.70
C ILE A 111 -2.20 -1.55 7.89
N GLN A 112 -1.00 -1.20 8.35
CA GLN A 112 -0.09 -0.31 7.62
C GLN A 112 0.89 -1.12 6.79
N VAL A 113 0.94 -0.84 5.48
CA VAL A 113 1.91 -1.46 4.57
C VAL A 113 3.21 -0.67 4.62
N LEU A 114 4.31 -1.37 4.90
CA LEU A 114 5.65 -0.79 4.91
C LEU A 114 6.38 -1.15 3.62
N TYR A 115 6.76 -0.14 2.85
CA TYR A 115 7.59 -0.34 1.66
C TYR A 115 9.06 -0.27 2.03
N VAL A 116 9.77 -1.36 1.78
CA VAL A 116 11.22 -1.41 1.91
C VAL A 116 11.89 -1.19 0.55
N PRO A 117 13.06 -0.53 0.53
CA PRO A 117 13.90 -0.39 -0.66
C PRO A 117 14.20 -1.74 -1.35
N LYS A 118 14.30 -1.73 -2.68
CA LYS A 118 14.63 -2.94 -3.46
C LYS A 118 16.09 -3.35 -3.25
N TYR A 119 16.36 -4.66 -3.26
CA TYR A 119 17.70 -5.24 -3.11
C TYR A 119 18.34 -5.02 -1.73
N HIS A 120 17.54 -4.65 -0.74
CA HIS A 120 17.95 -4.44 0.65
C HIS A 120 17.38 -5.54 1.55
N CYS A 121 17.92 -6.75 1.42
CA CYS A 121 17.42 -7.92 2.16
C CYS A 121 17.63 -7.79 3.68
N GLU A 122 18.59 -6.99 4.10
CA GLU A 122 18.84 -6.59 5.48
C GLU A 122 17.70 -5.79 6.12
N LEU A 123 16.89 -5.10 5.31
CA LEU A 123 15.68 -4.39 5.73
C LEU A 123 14.45 -5.31 5.78
N ASN A 124 14.62 -6.62 5.55
CA ASN A 124 13.55 -7.60 5.64
C ASN A 124 13.82 -8.61 6.78
N PRO A 125 13.22 -8.43 7.98
CA PRO A 125 13.45 -9.32 9.13
C PRO A 125 13.22 -10.81 8.86
N ILE A 126 12.39 -11.16 7.86
CA ILE A 126 12.13 -12.56 7.52
C ILE A 126 13.39 -13.29 7.03
N GLU A 127 14.35 -12.58 6.43
CA GLU A 127 15.63 -13.15 5.99
C GLU A 127 16.46 -13.60 7.19
N GLY A 128 16.47 -12.79 8.25
CA GLY A 128 17.07 -13.15 9.54
C GLY A 128 16.37 -14.36 10.17
N TYR A 129 15.03 -14.39 10.14
CA TYR A 129 14.25 -15.54 10.62
C TYR A 129 14.67 -16.82 9.87
N TRP A 130 14.69 -16.81 8.54
CA TRP A 130 15.10 -17.97 7.75
C TRP A 130 16.55 -18.36 7.99
N CYS A 131 17.45 -17.39 8.19
CA CYS A 131 18.84 -17.66 8.54
C CYS A 131 18.94 -18.47 9.85
N HIS A 132 18.29 -18.01 10.91
CA HIS A 132 18.28 -18.72 12.20
C HIS A 132 17.64 -20.09 12.12
N MET A 133 16.50 -20.22 11.42
CA MET A 133 15.83 -21.49 11.22
C MET A 133 16.74 -22.50 10.51
N LYS A 134 17.38 -22.09 9.41
CA LYS A 134 18.31 -22.93 8.65
C LYS A 134 19.55 -23.31 9.46
N GLN A 135 20.11 -22.39 10.24
CA GLN A 135 21.26 -22.68 11.11
C GLN A 135 20.91 -23.73 12.17
N PHE A 136 19.74 -23.62 12.80
CA PHE A 136 19.28 -24.60 13.78
C PHE A 136 19.12 -25.98 13.13
N VAL A 137 18.41 -26.06 12.01
CA VAL A 137 18.21 -27.32 11.29
C VAL A 137 19.56 -27.91 10.88
N ARG A 138 20.45 -27.13 10.28
CA ARG A 138 21.78 -27.59 9.86
C ARG A 138 22.60 -28.19 11.00
N LYS A 139 22.50 -27.63 12.21
CA LYS A 139 23.26 -28.09 13.38
C LYS A 139 22.73 -29.42 13.97
N HIS A 140 21.43 -29.70 13.83
CA HIS A 140 20.78 -30.83 14.48
C HIS A 140 20.26 -31.90 13.51
N ASN A 141 20.38 -31.67 12.20
CA ASN A 141 19.94 -32.62 11.19
C ASN A 141 20.96 -33.74 10.98
N ASP A 142 20.47 -34.95 10.72
CA ASP A 142 21.25 -36.13 10.34
C ASP A 142 21.37 -36.29 8.81
N GLN A 143 21.13 -35.19 8.08
CA GLN A 143 21.07 -35.12 6.61
C GLN A 143 19.92 -35.90 5.97
N THR A 144 18.93 -36.35 6.75
CA THR A 144 17.70 -36.92 6.20
C THR A 144 16.60 -35.88 6.07
N PHE A 145 15.72 -36.06 5.09
CA PHE A 145 14.56 -35.20 4.91
C PHE A 145 13.58 -35.30 6.08
N ASN A 146 13.34 -36.50 6.61
CA ASN A 146 12.41 -36.72 7.72
C ASN A 146 12.89 -36.03 9.00
N LYS A 147 14.19 -36.09 9.30
CA LYS A 147 14.75 -35.37 10.44
C LYS A 147 14.67 -33.86 10.22
N MET A 148 15.01 -33.36 9.02
CA MET A 148 14.85 -31.94 8.68
C MET A 148 13.42 -31.44 8.94
N VAL A 149 12.40 -32.19 8.50
CA VAL A 149 10.98 -31.82 8.70
C VAL A 149 10.62 -31.79 10.18
N SER A 150 11.03 -32.80 10.97
CA SER A 150 10.75 -32.80 12.42
C SER A 150 11.43 -31.64 13.16
N LEU A 151 12.62 -31.20 12.71
CA LEU A 151 13.35 -30.06 13.27
C LEU A 151 12.72 -28.70 12.99
N ILE A 152 11.79 -28.55 12.03
CA ILE A 152 11.15 -27.25 11.73
C ILE A 152 10.40 -26.73 12.96
N GLY A 153 9.67 -27.59 13.66
CA GLY A 153 8.94 -27.22 14.87
C GLY A 153 9.87 -26.81 16.01
N GLU A 154 10.95 -27.57 16.21
CA GLU A 154 11.97 -27.29 17.22
C GLU A 154 12.72 -25.97 16.95
N ALA A 155 13.08 -25.73 15.68
CA ALA A 155 13.72 -24.49 15.26
C ALA A 155 12.82 -23.27 15.54
N ARG A 156 11.52 -23.39 15.25
CA ARG A 156 10.54 -22.31 15.51
C ARG A 156 10.40 -22.04 17.00
N LYS A 157 10.36 -23.10 17.82
CA LYS A 157 10.34 -22.98 19.29
C LYS A 157 11.61 -22.32 19.79
N ASN A 158 12.78 -22.75 19.32
CA ASN A 158 14.07 -22.14 19.68
C ASN A 158 14.12 -20.64 19.34
N PHE A 159 13.65 -20.26 18.15
CA PHE A 159 13.57 -18.87 17.72
C PHE A 159 12.69 -18.02 18.65
N LYS A 160 11.54 -18.55 19.06
CA LYS A 160 10.62 -17.89 19.99
C LYS A 160 11.21 -17.79 21.40
N ASP A 161 11.72 -18.89 21.93
CA ASP A 161 12.22 -18.98 23.31
C ASP A 161 13.43 -18.07 23.53
N ARG A 162 14.29 -17.94 22.50
CA ARG A 162 15.43 -17.01 22.51
C ARG A 162 15.06 -15.56 22.16
N GLN A 163 13.79 -15.29 21.88
CA GLN A 163 13.28 -13.96 21.52
C GLN A 163 14.05 -13.30 20.35
N ILE A 164 14.50 -14.10 19.38
CA ILE A 164 15.33 -13.64 18.25
C ILE A 164 14.60 -12.55 17.43
N TYR A 165 13.27 -12.59 17.38
CA TYR A 165 12.46 -11.55 16.73
C TYR A 165 12.75 -10.14 17.25
N LEU A 166 13.04 -9.96 18.55
CA LEU A 166 13.39 -8.66 19.11
C LEU A 166 14.73 -8.16 18.57
N GLU A 167 15.71 -9.04 18.44
CA GLU A 167 17.02 -8.72 17.86
C GLU A 167 16.88 -8.32 16.39
N LEU A 168 16.07 -9.06 15.62
CA LEU A 168 15.81 -8.73 14.21
C LEU A 168 15.06 -7.41 14.04
N CYS A 169 14.07 -7.12 14.89
CA CYS A 169 13.38 -5.84 14.88
C CYS A 169 14.33 -4.67 15.23
N ARG A 170 15.21 -4.83 16.22
CA ARG A 170 16.22 -3.82 16.55
C ARG A 170 17.17 -3.59 15.37
N ARG A 171 17.68 -4.67 14.76
CA ARG A 171 18.54 -4.60 13.58
C ARG A 171 17.85 -3.86 12.44
N PHE A 172 16.59 -4.20 12.13
CA PHE A 172 15.80 -3.52 11.11
C PHE A 172 15.77 -2.01 11.31
N TRP A 173 15.47 -1.53 12.52
CA TRP A 173 15.40 -0.09 12.80
C TRP A 173 16.77 0.59 12.69
N THR A 174 17.82 -0.04 13.21
CA THR A 174 19.19 0.49 13.08
C THR A 174 19.60 0.62 11.61
N THR A 175 19.35 -0.43 10.82
CA THR A 175 19.66 -0.45 9.39
C THR A 175 18.83 0.57 8.62
N LEU A 176 17.54 0.73 8.94
CA LEU A 176 16.68 1.73 8.31
C LEU A 176 17.15 3.16 8.58
N ILE A 177 17.58 3.46 9.82
CA ILE A 177 18.16 4.76 10.16
C ILE A 177 19.45 5.01 9.39
N ALA A 178 20.36 4.02 9.35
CA ALA A 178 21.60 4.13 8.59
C ALA A 178 21.36 4.35 7.10
N TYR A 179 20.40 3.61 6.51
CA TYR A 179 19.98 3.79 5.12
C TYR A 179 19.46 5.20 4.85
N ASN A 180 18.60 5.74 5.73
CA ASN A 180 18.08 7.10 5.58
C ASN A 180 19.17 8.18 5.72
N ASP A 181 20.20 7.91 6.53
CA ASP A 181 21.37 8.78 6.71
C ASP A 181 22.41 8.64 5.59
N GLY A 182 22.23 7.71 4.64
CA GLY A 182 23.20 7.41 3.59
C GLY A 182 24.52 6.81 4.10
N LYS A 183 24.48 6.10 5.24
CA LYS A 183 25.62 5.43 5.85
C LYS A 183 25.66 3.96 5.42
N ASP A 184 26.85 3.37 5.44
CA ASP A 184 27.03 1.92 5.32
C ASP A 184 26.48 1.21 6.57
N TYR A 185 25.97 -0.01 6.38
CA TYR A 185 25.34 -0.83 7.43
C TYR A 185 25.44 -2.34 7.18
#